data_AF-A0A1R1S7R2-F1
#
_entry.id   AF-A0A1R1S7R2-F1
#
_cell.length_a   1.000
_cell.length_b   1.000
_cell.length_c   1.000
_cell.angle_alpha   90.00
_cell.angle_beta   90.00
_cell.angle_gamma   90.00
#
_symmetry.space_group_name_H-M   'P 1'
#
loop_
_entity.id
_entity.type
_entity.pdbx_description
1 polymer ?
#
loop_
_entity_poly.entity_id
_entity_poly.type
_entity_poly.pdbx_seq_one_letter_code
_entity_poly.pdbx_strand_id
1 'polypeptide(L)'
;MRRCAIAALILAASLPLTACSGSDNKDSSKDAKPKAAGKTSFDCDDPNGDQAAWVEHCADEKPAPAEQSSTGLAFGKTYTWPDGLKVSVVDAREVTKFGEYDSTPDPGETGFRVELKLTNTGKAAAKLDDLSLIVEGATNGGEAATTTYETGSDPLEGRLAPGMTVTKNDDSVLGTKYGKKIVVTVQRSSENFDLEFPEFSGTIQ
;
A
#
# COMPACT_ATOMS: atom_id res chain seq x y z
N MET A 1 -4.59 45.12 -20.84
CA MET A 1 -3.60 44.86 -21.92
C MET A 1 -2.55 43.89 -21.42
N ARG A 2 -2.46 42.73 -22.08
CA ARG A 2 -1.27 41.91 -22.40
C ARG A 2 -1.71 40.44 -22.45
N ARG A 3 -2.05 40.02 -23.67
CA ARG A 3 -2.10 38.63 -24.11
C ARG A 3 -0.65 38.20 -24.37
N CYS A 4 -0.26 37.00 -23.94
CA CYS A 4 0.79 36.23 -24.62
C CYS A 4 0.42 34.76 -24.54
N ALA A 5 0.18 34.18 -25.72
CA ALA A 5 -0.07 32.78 -25.97
C ALA A 5 1.22 31.97 -25.77
N ILE A 6 1.09 30.72 -25.30
CA ILE A 6 2.19 29.74 -25.32
C ILE A 6 1.86 28.73 -26.40
N ALA A 7 2.69 28.74 -27.44
CA ALA A 7 2.65 27.83 -28.57
C ALA A 7 3.26 26.47 -28.21
N ALA A 8 2.67 25.42 -28.79
CA ALA A 8 3.17 24.05 -28.77
C ALA A 8 4.47 23.92 -29.58
N LEU A 9 5.40 23.09 -29.10
CA LEU A 9 6.58 22.65 -29.84
C LEU A 9 6.74 21.14 -29.62
N ILE A 10 6.35 20.39 -30.66
CA ILE A 10 6.62 18.98 -30.86
C ILE A 10 8.07 18.88 -31.34
N LEU A 11 8.90 18.08 -30.68
CA LEU A 11 10.20 17.67 -31.22
C LEU A 11 10.32 16.14 -31.15
N ALA A 12 10.17 15.52 -32.32
CA ALA A 12 10.53 14.13 -32.56
C ALA A 12 12.05 14.06 -32.76
N ALA A 13 12.72 13.14 -32.07
CA ALA A 13 14.10 12.79 -32.32
C ALA A 13 14.20 11.27 -32.50
N SER A 14 14.18 10.86 -33.76
CA SER A 14 14.58 9.54 -34.25
C SER A 14 16.10 9.42 -34.25
N LEU A 15 16.64 8.36 -33.63
CA LEU A 15 18.02 7.93 -33.82
C LEU A 15 18.05 6.67 -34.71
N PRO A 16 18.84 6.68 -35.81
CA PRO A 16 19.11 5.49 -36.63
C PRO A 16 20.41 4.79 -36.16
N LEU A 17 20.72 3.67 -36.84
CA LEU A 17 21.97 2.88 -36.83
C LEU A 17 21.90 1.68 -35.86
N THR A 18 22.15 0.43 -36.24
CA THR A 18 22.93 -0.13 -37.36
C THR A 18 22.40 -1.51 -37.76
N ALA A 19 22.28 -1.71 -39.08
CA ALA A 19 22.15 -3.02 -39.70
C ALA A 19 23.54 -3.66 -39.85
N CYS A 20 23.70 -4.91 -39.41
CA CYS A 20 24.74 -5.80 -39.91
C CYS A 20 24.07 -6.95 -40.66
N SER A 21 24.48 -7.05 -41.91
CA SER A 21 24.10 -7.93 -43.01
C SER A 21 24.30 -9.43 -42.77
N GLY A 22 23.43 -10.25 -43.36
CA GLY A 22 23.69 -11.65 -43.75
C GLY A 22 24.78 -11.76 -44.85
N SER A 23 25.20 -12.92 -45.36
CA SER A 23 24.50 -14.20 -45.54
C SER A 23 25.49 -15.35 -45.79
N ASP A 24 25.05 -16.56 -45.45
CA ASP A 24 25.15 -17.86 -46.13
C ASP A 24 26.46 -18.38 -46.75
N ASN A 25 26.85 -19.60 -46.31
CA ASN A 25 27.06 -20.72 -47.23
C ASN A 25 26.99 -22.09 -46.53
N LYS A 26 26.04 -22.94 -46.99
CA LYS A 26 26.08 -24.41 -47.26
C LYS A 26 26.57 -25.37 -46.15
N ASP A 27 26.01 -26.54 -45.90
CA ASP A 27 25.15 -27.43 -46.68
C ASP A 27 24.52 -28.49 -45.73
N SER A 28 23.36 -29.01 -46.12
CA SER A 28 22.93 -30.41 -45.96
C SER A 28 22.81 -31.06 -44.57
N SER A 29 21.54 -31.35 -44.21
CA SER A 29 20.98 -32.72 -44.05
C SER A 29 20.20 -33.00 -42.76
N LYS A 30 18.92 -33.35 -42.99
CA LYS A 30 18.10 -34.37 -42.32
C LYS A 30 17.31 -33.97 -41.08
N ASP A 31 16.00 -33.95 -41.33
CA ASP A 31 14.89 -34.30 -40.45
C ASP A 31 15.27 -34.84 -39.05
N ALA A 32 14.93 -34.05 -38.03
CA ALA A 32 14.60 -34.57 -36.72
C ALA A 32 13.29 -33.92 -36.26
N LYS A 33 12.23 -34.73 -36.25
CA LYS A 33 10.98 -34.49 -35.50
C LYS A 33 11.30 -34.10 -34.04
N PRO A 34 10.43 -33.34 -33.36
CA PRO A 34 10.77 -32.58 -32.17
C PRO A 34 11.10 -33.55 -31.02
N LYS A 35 12.30 -33.41 -30.47
CA LYS A 35 12.68 -34.09 -29.25
C LYS A 35 12.06 -33.31 -28.10
N ALA A 36 10.95 -33.83 -27.57
CA ALA A 36 10.45 -33.44 -26.26
C ALA A 36 11.62 -33.55 -25.26
N ALA A 37 12.10 -32.41 -24.78
CA ALA A 37 13.18 -32.34 -23.82
C ALA A 37 12.69 -31.48 -22.66
N GLY A 38 12.40 -32.16 -21.55
CA GLY A 38 12.43 -31.66 -20.18
C GLY A 38 11.59 -30.42 -19.88
N LYS A 39 10.51 -30.60 -19.10
CA LYS A 39 10.08 -29.55 -18.18
C LYS A 39 11.22 -29.33 -17.17
N THR A 40 12.21 -28.51 -17.52
CA THR A 40 13.01 -27.81 -16.51
C THR A 40 12.09 -26.73 -15.96
N SER A 41 11.55 -26.94 -14.76
CA SER A 41 10.88 -25.87 -14.04
C SER A 41 11.88 -24.73 -13.89
N PHE A 42 11.62 -23.62 -14.56
CA PHE A 42 12.36 -22.38 -14.35
C PHE A 42 12.00 -21.89 -12.94
N ASP A 43 13.01 -21.60 -12.13
CA ASP A 43 12.82 -21.12 -10.76
C ASP A 43 12.72 -19.59 -10.80
N CYS A 44 11.50 -19.09 -10.65
CA CYS A 44 11.22 -17.65 -10.63
C CYS A 44 11.79 -16.95 -9.38
N ASP A 45 12.25 -17.71 -8.38
CA ASP A 45 12.83 -17.21 -7.13
C ASP A 45 14.38 -17.28 -7.12
N ASP A 46 15.04 -17.70 -8.21
CA ASP A 46 16.51 -17.73 -8.27
C ASP A 46 17.10 -16.30 -8.35
N PRO A 47 17.82 -15.82 -7.32
CA PRO A 47 18.39 -14.47 -7.31
C PRO A 47 19.56 -14.29 -8.32
N ASN A 48 20.03 -15.37 -8.94
CA ASN A 48 21.08 -15.35 -9.97
C ASN A 48 20.55 -15.65 -11.38
N GLY A 49 19.22 -15.72 -11.55
CA GLY A 49 18.58 -16.01 -12.83
C GLY A 49 18.80 -14.93 -13.89
N ASP A 50 18.81 -15.34 -15.16
CA ASP A 50 18.86 -14.40 -16.29
C ASP A 50 17.53 -13.63 -16.40
N GLN A 51 17.63 -12.30 -16.47
CA GLN A 51 16.46 -11.41 -16.46
C GLN A 51 15.53 -11.64 -17.67
N ALA A 52 16.09 -11.96 -18.85
CA ALA A 52 15.28 -12.19 -20.03
C ALA A 52 14.51 -13.51 -19.93
N ALA A 53 15.16 -14.55 -19.43
CA ALA A 53 14.51 -15.83 -19.14
C ALA A 53 13.44 -15.71 -18.04
N TRP A 54 13.67 -14.87 -17.03
CA TRP A 54 12.66 -14.60 -16.00
C TRP A 54 11.41 -13.94 -16.58
N VAL A 55 11.56 -12.95 -17.46
CA VAL A 55 10.40 -12.32 -18.13
C VAL A 55 9.64 -13.31 -19.02
N GLU A 56 10.33 -14.22 -19.71
CA GLU A 56 9.69 -15.22 -20.58
C GLU A 56 8.92 -16.29 -19.79
N HIS A 57 9.39 -16.64 -18.59
CA HIS A 57 8.83 -17.76 -17.82
C HIS A 57 7.98 -17.36 -16.61
N CYS A 58 8.16 -16.15 -16.07
CA CYS A 58 7.60 -15.72 -14.80
C CYS A 58 6.78 -14.43 -14.89
N ALA A 59 6.82 -13.69 -16.00
CA ALA A 59 6.09 -12.40 -16.11
C ALA A 59 4.56 -12.54 -15.98
N ASP A 60 4.01 -13.71 -16.30
CA ASP A 60 2.59 -14.03 -16.15
C ASP A 60 2.26 -14.70 -14.81
N GLU A 61 3.27 -15.07 -14.01
CA GLU A 61 3.05 -15.52 -12.64
C GLU A 61 2.75 -14.30 -11.79
N LYS A 62 1.45 -14.07 -11.58
CA LYS A 62 0.97 -13.09 -10.62
C LYS A 62 1.66 -13.39 -9.29
N PRO A 63 2.46 -12.46 -8.71
CA PRO A 63 3.13 -12.72 -7.45
C PRO A 63 2.07 -13.20 -6.46
N ALA A 64 2.32 -14.36 -5.85
CA ALA A 64 1.47 -14.85 -4.78
C ALA A 64 1.35 -13.69 -3.78
N PRO A 65 0.13 -13.36 -3.30
CA PRO A 65 -0.02 -12.36 -2.26
C PRO A 65 0.95 -12.75 -1.14
N ALA A 66 1.85 -11.84 -0.78
CA ALA A 66 2.66 -12.05 0.41
C ALA A 66 1.66 -12.23 1.55
N GLU A 67 1.53 -13.45 2.09
CA GLU A 67 0.71 -13.72 3.26
C GLU A 67 1.38 -13.03 4.46
N GLN A 68 1.16 -11.71 4.60
CA GLN A 68 1.37 -11.06 5.89
C GLN A 68 0.36 -11.69 6.84
N SER A 69 0.87 -12.33 7.89
CA SER A 69 0.04 -12.91 8.93
C SER A 69 -0.82 -11.82 9.58
N SER A 70 -2.13 -11.88 9.36
CA SER A 70 -3.10 -11.00 10.02
C SER A 70 -3.07 -11.23 11.53
N THR A 71 -2.93 -10.16 12.31
CA THR A 71 -3.04 -10.24 13.77
C THR A 71 -4.49 -10.43 14.25
N GLY A 72 -5.48 -10.10 13.41
CA GLY A 72 -6.91 -10.32 13.68
C GLY A 72 -7.42 -9.72 15.00
N LEU A 73 -6.89 -8.58 15.44
CA LEU A 73 -7.22 -7.99 16.73
C LEU A 73 -8.60 -7.32 16.68
N ALA A 74 -9.35 -7.34 17.77
CA ALA A 74 -10.56 -6.51 17.86
C ALA A 74 -10.22 -5.06 18.25
N PHE A 75 -11.07 -4.10 17.88
CA PHE A 75 -10.98 -2.73 18.43
C PHE A 75 -10.90 -2.74 19.97
N GLY A 76 -10.07 -1.86 20.51
CA GLY A 76 -9.73 -1.76 21.93
C GLY A 76 -8.65 -2.76 22.40
N LYS A 77 -8.24 -3.73 21.57
CA LYS A 77 -7.07 -4.57 21.86
C LYS A 77 -5.79 -3.83 21.49
N THR A 78 -4.69 -4.23 22.12
CA THR A 78 -3.39 -3.58 21.97
C THR A 78 -2.39 -4.51 21.31
N TYR A 79 -1.73 -4.01 20.27
CA TYR A 79 -0.52 -4.59 19.70
C TYR A 79 0.71 -3.88 20.26
N THR A 80 1.83 -4.59 20.43
CA THR A 80 3.10 -4.04 20.93
C THR A 80 4.22 -4.43 19.97
N TRP A 81 4.83 -3.45 19.31
CA TRP A 81 6.04 -3.70 18.51
C TRP A 81 7.25 -4.00 19.41
N PRO A 82 8.28 -4.70 18.89
CA PRO A 82 9.48 -5.07 19.66
C PRO A 82 10.23 -3.89 20.30
N ASP A 83 10.12 -2.69 19.73
CA ASP A 83 10.75 -1.48 20.23
C ASP A 83 9.99 -0.82 21.40
N GLY A 84 8.82 -1.35 21.75
CA GLY A 84 8.01 -0.90 22.87
C GLY A 84 6.94 0.13 22.50
N LEU A 85 6.76 0.48 21.23
CA LEU A 85 5.59 1.24 20.79
C LEU A 85 4.36 0.33 20.83
N LYS A 86 3.28 0.82 21.43
CA LYS A 86 1.99 0.12 21.52
C LYS A 86 0.94 0.89 20.76
N VAL A 87 0.09 0.18 20.04
CA VAL A 87 -1.04 0.75 19.30
C VAL A 87 -2.33 0.00 19.62
N SER A 88 -3.44 0.73 19.65
CA SER A 88 -4.78 0.18 19.71
C SER A 88 -5.70 1.05 18.88
N VAL A 89 -6.46 0.47 17.96
CA VAL A 89 -7.59 1.17 17.35
C VAL A 89 -8.73 1.14 18.35
N VAL A 90 -9.13 2.30 18.87
CA VAL A 90 -10.09 2.39 19.99
C VAL A 90 -11.50 2.73 19.53
N ASP A 91 -11.62 3.44 18.41
CA ASP A 91 -12.92 3.86 17.86
C ASP A 91 -12.82 4.08 16.35
N ALA A 92 -13.96 3.98 15.67
CA ALA A 92 -14.17 4.54 14.34
C ALA A 92 -15.58 5.12 14.28
N ARG A 93 -15.70 6.43 14.10
CA ARG A 93 -16.99 7.13 14.16
C ARG A 93 -17.28 7.87 12.87
N GLU A 94 -18.56 7.91 12.48
CA GLU A 94 -18.98 8.79 11.39
C GLU A 94 -18.70 10.26 11.72
N VAL A 95 -18.17 10.98 10.74
CA VAL A 95 -18.03 12.43 10.83
C VAL A 95 -19.26 13.05 10.16
N THR A 96 -20.08 13.72 10.96
CA THR A 96 -21.32 14.36 10.51
C THR A 96 -21.29 15.88 10.61
N LYS A 97 -20.19 16.44 11.11
CA LYS A 97 -19.97 17.88 11.27
C LYS A 97 -18.70 18.24 10.51
N PHE A 98 -18.84 19.13 9.55
CA PHE A 98 -17.78 19.53 8.64
C PHE A 98 -17.47 21.01 8.84
N GLY A 99 -16.19 21.35 8.82
CA GLY A 99 -15.69 22.72 8.78
C GLY A 99 -15.98 23.41 7.44
N GLU A 100 -15.62 24.68 7.34
CA GLU A 100 -15.84 25.49 6.12
C GLU A 100 -15.08 24.93 4.91
N TYR A 101 -13.90 24.35 5.15
CA TYR A 101 -12.99 23.85 4.11
C TYR A 101 -12.97 22.32 4.00
N ASP A 102 -13.78 21.63 4.81
CA ASP A 102 -13.86 20.17 4.77
C ASP A 102 -14.61 19.70 3.52
N SER A 103 -14.04 18.70 2.85
CA SER A 103 -14.74 17.98 1.78
C SER A 103 -15.76 17.03 2.39
N THR A 104 -17.05 17.28 2.17
CA THR A 104 -18.11 16.34 2.58
C THR A 104 -18.07 15.08 1.71
N PRO A 105 -18.32 13.87 2.28
CA PRO A 105 -18.43 12.65 1.49
C PRO A 105 -19.48 12.74 0.38
N ASP A 106 -19.22 12.10 -0.76
CA ASP A 106 -20.17 12.06 -1.86
C ASP A 106 -21.41 11.20 -1.50
N PRO A 107 -22.54 11.38 -2.22
CA PRO A 107 -23.69 10.50 -2.05
C PRO A 107 -23.31 9.02 -2.24
N GLY A 108 -23.54 8.20 -1.22
CA GLY A 108 -23.16 6.79 -1.22
C GLY A 108 -21.82 6.51 -0.57
N GLU A 109 -21.19 7.49 0.06
CA GLU A 109 -20.00 7.33 0.88
C GLU A 109 -20.27 7.61 2.36
N THR A 110 -19.42 7.06 3.22
CA THR A 110 -19.40 7.32 4.65
C THR A 110 -18.04 7.90 4.99
N GLY A 111 -18.03 9.17 5.44
CA GLY A 111 -16.86 9.79 6.03
C GLY A 111 -16.77 9.44 7.50
N PHE A 112 -15.60 8.99 7.96
CA PHE A 112 -15.40 8.56 9.33
C PHE A 112 -13.98 8.86 9.81
N ARG A 113 -13.83 8.89 11.13
CA ARG A 113 -12.56 9.11 11.82
C ARG A 113 -12.20 7.88 12.62
N VAL A 114 -11.01 7.36 12.40
CA VAL A 114 -10.43 6.27 13.20
C VAL A 114 -9.60 6.88 14.32
N GLU A 115 -9.78 6.41 15.56
CA GLU A 115 -8.96 6.82 16.70
C GLU A 115 -7.98 5.73 17.11
N LEU A 116 -6.73 6.15 17.32
CA LEU A 116 -5.64 5.31 17.78
C LEU A 116 -5.19 5.78 19.15
N LYS A 117 -5.09 4.84 20.08
CA LYS A 117 -4.33 5.04 21.32
C LYS A 117 -2.91 4.53 21.12
N LEU A 118 -1.95 5.41 21.34
CA LEU A 118 -0.52 5.15 21.18
C LEU A 118 0.18 5.31 22.52
N THR A 119 0.95 4.30 22.92
CA THR A 119 1.77 4.35 24.14
C THR A 119 3.20 3.96 23.83
N ASN A 120 4.17 4.82 24.15
CA ASN A 120 5.57 4.49 23.99
C ASN A 120 6.14 3.94 25.31
N THR A 121 6.32 2.62 25.39
CA THR A 121 7.00 1.95 26.52
C THR A 121 8.48 1.68 26.25
N GLY A 122 8.97 2.08 25.08
CA GLY A 122 10.38 1.97 24.69
C GLY A 122 11.27 2.99 25.39
N LYS A 123 12.56 2.96 25.05
CA LYS A 123 13.58 3.86 25.61
C LYS A 123 13.84 5.10 24.75
N ALA A 124 13.47 5.08 23.48
CA ALA A 124 13.63 6.17 22.54
C ALA A 124 12.28 6.81 22.19
N ALA A 125 12.29 8.06 21.73
CA ALA A 125 11.07 8.69 21.23
C ALA A 125 10.60 8.01 19.94
N ALA A 126 9.31 7.68 19.85
CA ALA A 126 8.69 7.15 18.64
C ALA A 126 8.29 8.31 17.72
N LYS A 127 8.57 8.20 16.43
CA LYS A 127 8.04 9.12 15.41
C LYS A 127 6.65 8.63 15.02
N LEU A 128 5.65 9.50 15.09
CA LEU A 128 4.28 9.17 14.72
C LEU A 128 4.06 9.35 13.23
N ASP A 129 4.84 10.23 12.58
CA ASP A 129 4.81 10.45 11.13
C ASP A 129 5.18 9.19 10.32
N ASP A 130 5.79 8.20 10.97
CA ASP A 130 6.10 6.90 10.38
C ASP A 130 4.86 5.98 10.34
N LEU A 131 3.76 6.33 11.00
CA LEU A 131 2.53 5.55 11.07
C LEU A 131 1.52 6.03 10.01
N SER A 132 0.85 5.08 9.37
CA SER A 132 -0.28 5.33 8.48
C SER A 132 -1.31 4.21 8.61
N LEU A 133 -2.52 4.46 8.11
CA LEU A 133 -3.57 3.46 8.09
C LEU A 133 -3.85 3.02 6.65
N ILE A 134 -4.12 1.72 6.50
CA ILE A 134 -4.94 1.21 5.41
C ILE A 134 -6.25 0.74 6.04
N VAL A 135 -7.38 1.18 5.50
CA VAL A 135 -8.69 0.80 6.02
C VAL A 135 -9.48 0.12 4.91
N GLU A 136 -9.97 -1.08 5.19
CA GLU A 136 -10.72 -1.89 4.23
C GLU A 136 -12.09 -2.28 4.78
N GLY A 137 -13.08 -2.36 3.89
CA GLY A 137 -14.41 -2.88 4.20
C GLY A 137 -14.37 -4.39 4.47
N ALA A 138 -14.65 -4.80 5.70
CA ALA A 138 -14.64 -6.20 6.12
C ALA A 138 -15.92 -6.98 5.73
N THR A 139 -16.91 -6.31 5.12
CA THR A 139 -18.17 -6.97 4.71
C THR A 139 -18.11 -7.40 3.25
N ASN A 140 -17.84 -6.46 2.34
CA ASN A 140 -17.85 -6.71 0.89
C ASN A 140 -16.52 -6.31 0.21
N GLY A 141 -15.44 -6.13 0.98
CA GLY A 141 -14.16 -5.62 0.49
C GLY A 141 -14.17 -4.11 0.27
N GLY A 142 -13.18 -3.62 -0.48
CA GLY A 142 -13.03 -2.20 -0.84
C GLY A 142 -12.15 -1.44 0.14
N GLU A 143 -11.28 -0.59 -0.38
CA GLU A 143 -10.38 0.24 0.42
C GLU A 143 -11.00 1.63 0.62
N ALA A 144 -10.84 2.20 1.82
CA ALA A 144 -11.22 3.56 2.11
C ALA A 144 -10.21 4.53 1.51
N ALA A 145 -10.69 5.64 0.96
CA ALA A 145 -9.83 6.74 0.57
C ALA A 145 -9.45 7.57 1.81
N THR A 146 -8.22 8.05 1.89
CA THR A 146 -7.79 9.00 2.91
C THR A 146 -8.44 10.37 2.68
N THR A 147 -8.83 11.05 3.76
CA THR A 147 -9.32 12.43 3.71
C THR A 147 -8.82 13.20 4.93
N THR A 148 -9.29 14.42 5.15
CA THR A 148 -8.99 15.20 6.35
C THR A 148 -10.19 16.03 6.72
N TYR A 149 -10.55 16.00 8.01
CA TYR A 149 -11.60 16.84 8.59
C TYR A 149 -11.03 17.74 9.67
N GLU A 150 -11.15 19.05 9.53
CA GLU A 150 -10.59 20.04 10.46
C GLU A 150 -11.14 19.86 11.88
N THR A 151 -12.44 19.61 12.01
CA THR A 151 -13.10 19.58 13.32
C THR A 151 -12.63 18.37 14.14
N GLY A 152 -11.88 18.63 15.21
CA GLY A 152 -11.36 17.61 16.13
C GLY A 152 -10.19 16.79 15.59
N SER A 153 -9.54 17.26 14.52
CA SER A 153 -8.35 16.62 13.96
C SER A 153 -7.22 16.55 14.99
N ASP A 154 -6.55 15.41 15.06
CA ASP A 154 -5.31 15.22 15.82
C ASP A 154 -4.46 14.16 15.11
N PRO A 155 -3.77 14.52 14.01
CA PRO A 155 -3.17 13.55 13.09
C PRO A 155 -2.00 12.79 13.72
N LEU A 156 -1.62 11.68 13.07
CA LEU A 156 -0.48 10.82 13.39
C LEU A 156 0.86 11.52 13.10
N GLU A 157 1.11 12.65 13.76
CA GLU A 157 2.28 13.49 13.52
C GLU A 157 3.13 13.70 14.78
N GLY A 158 4.40 14.01 14.56
CA GLY A 158 5.34 14.41 15.58
C GLY A 158 5.98 13.24 16.33
N ARG A 159 6.35 13.47 17.61
CA ARG A 159 7.17 12.52 18.38
C ARG A 159 6.55 12.22 19.75
N LEU A 160 6.43 10.94 20.07
CA LEU A 160 5.95 10.45 21.35
C LEU A 160 7.13 10.06 22.25
N ALA A 161 7.34 10.83 23.31
CA ALA A 161 8.42 10.57 24.27
C ALA A 161 8.22 9.24 25.03
N PRO A 162 9.30 8.61 25.54
CA PRO A 162 9.21 7.43 26.40
C PRO A 162 8.26 7.63 27.58
N GLY A 163 7.46 6.62 27.88
CA GLY A 163 6.48 6.61 28.98
C GLY A 163 5.16 7.32 28.67
N MET A 164 5.06 8.03 27.55
CA MET A 164 3.88 8.83 27.22
C MET A 164 2.81 8.02 26.49
N THR A 165 1.56 8.42 26.70
CA THR A 165 0.39 7.92 25.98
C THR A 165 -0.38 9.09 25.38
N VAL A 166 -0.79 8.95 24.12
CA VAL A 166 -1.62 9.92 23.39
C VAL A 166 -2.73 9.19 22.64
N THR A 167 -3.81 9.90 22.33
CA THR A 167 -4.79 9.48 21.34
C THR A 167 -4.59 10.36 20.11
N LYS A 168 -4.54 9.75 18.93
CA LYS A 168 -4.43 10.41 17.63
C LYS A 168 -5.54 9.89 16.73
N ASN A 169 -5.76 10.54 15.60
CA ASN A 169 -6.76 10.12 14.64
C ASN A 169 -6.31 10.24 13.20
N ASP A 170 -7.01 9.52 12.33
CA ASP A 170 -6.85 9.54 10.89
C ASP A 170 -8.24 9.47 10.25
N ASP A 171 -8.43 10.23 9.17
CA ASP A 171 -9.73 10.42 8.55
C ASP A 171 -9.82 9.67 7.22
N SER A 172 -10.95 9.00 7.01
CA SER A 172 -11.16 8.14 5.85
C SER A 172 -12.58 8.26 5.31
N VAL A 173 -12.75 7.89 4.03
CA VAL A 173 -14.03 7.81 3.35
C VAL A 173 -14.18 6.43 2.70
N LEU A 174 -15.27 5.73 3.00
CA LEU A 174 -15.55 4.42 2.43
C LEU A 174 -16.92 4.41 1.75
N GLY A 175 -17.00 3.80 0.57
CA GLY A 175 -18.28 3.60 -0.12
C GLY A 175 -19.23 2.74 0.73
N THR A 176 -20.46 3.23 0.94
CA THR A 176 -21.50 2.56 1.75
C THR A 176 -21.80 1.13 1.30
N LYS A 177 -21.61 0.82 0.01
CA LYS A 177 -21.74 -0.54 -0.55
C LYS A 177 -20.80 -1.57 0.11
N TYR A 178 -19.72 -1.12 0.74
CA TYR A 178 -18.73 -1.95 1.42
C TYR A 178 -19.09 -2.27 2.88
N GLY A 179 -20.18 -1.68 3.40
CA GLY A 179 -20.67 -1.88 4.76
C GLY A 179 -19.89 -1.08 5.81
N LYS A 180 -20.31 -1.20 7.08
CA LYS A 180 -19.69 -0.47 8.21
C LYS A 180 -18.63 -1.27 8.97
N LYS A 181 -18.55 -2.58 8.75
CA LYS A 181 -17.47 -3.38 9.35
C LYS A 181 -16.19 -3.11 8.59
N ILE A 182 -15.11 -2.82 9.31
CA ILE A 182 -13.82 -2.46 8.73
C ILE A 182 -12.68 -3.25 9.36
N VAL A 183 -11.62 -3.46 8.59
CA VAL A 183 -10.29 -3.83 9.07
C VAL A 183 -9.40 -2.59 8.94
N VAL A 184 -8.69 -2.26 10.00
CA VAL A 184 -7.70 -1.19 10.04
C VAL A 184 -6.33 -1.82 10.20
N THR A 185 -5.50 -1.69 9.17
CA THR A 185 -4.10 -2.10 9.18
C THR A 185 -3.24 -0.91 9.55
N VAL A 186 -2.52 -0.99 10.67
CA VAL A 186 -1.59 0.09 11.07
C VAL A 186 -0.23 -0.20 10.46
N GLN A 187 0.11 0.57 9.43
CA GLN A 187 1.41 0.51 8.80
C GLN A 187 2.43 1.31 9.58
N ARG A 188 3.69 0.90 9.45
CA ARG A 188 4.81 1.62 10.03
C ARG A 188 5.98 1.64 9.06
N SER A 189 6.29 2.81 8.52
CA SER A 189 7.51 3.04 7.76
C SER A 189 8.71 2.87 8.68
N SER A 190 9.60 1.93 8.34
CA SER A 190 10.77 1.64 9.15
C SER A 190 11.90 1.09 8.29
N GLU A 191 13.13 1.29 8.75
CA GLU A 191 14.30 0.60 8.21
C GLU A 191 14.30 -0.90 8.59
N ASN A 192 13.50 -1.29 9.58
CA ASN A 192 13.25 -2.69 9.90
C ASN A 192 12.05 -3.21 9.11
N PHE A 193 12.34 -3.93 8.02
CA PHE A 193 11.33 -4.54 7.16
C PHE A 193 10.64 -5.77 7.75
N ASP A 194 11.12 -6.27 8.89
CA ASP A 194 10.52 -7.42 9.59
C ASP A 194 9.38 -7.01 10.54
N LEU A 195 9.01 -5.72 10.57
CA LEU A 195 7.92 -5.24 11.41
C LEU A 195 6.56 -5.68 10.84
N GLU A 196 5.80 -6.39 11.65
CA GLU A 196 4.40 -6.70 11.35
C GLU A 196 3.53 -5.44 11.34
N PHE A 197 2.52 -5.45 10.48
CA PHE A 197 1.47 -4.43 10.42
C PHE A 197 0.21 -5.00 11.07
N PRO A 198 -0.08 -4.63 12.33
CA PRO A 198 -1.22 -5.19 13.03
C PRO A 198 -2.53 -4.75 12.39
N GLU A 199 -3.43 -5.71 12.26
CA GLU A 199 -4.80 -5.55 11.77
C GLU A 199 -5.80 -5.56 12.92
N PHE A 200 -6.71 -4.59 12.89
CA PHE A 200 -7.77 -4.41 13.86
C PHE A 200 -9.13 -4.43 13.17
N SER A 201 -10.00 -5.37 13.55
CA SER A 201 -11.38 -5.45 13.07
C SER A 201 -12.34 -4.71 14.01
N GLY A 202 -13.23 -3.92 13.42
CA GLY A 202 -14.21 -3.12 14.14
C GLY A 202 -15.41 -2.73 13.29
N THR A 203 -16.16 -1.72 13.74
CA THR A 203 -17.33 -1.22 13.03
C THR A 203 -17.40 0.30 13.18
N ILE A 204 -17.64 0.99 12.07
CA ILE A 204 -17.92 2.42 12.04
C ILE A 204 -19.24 2.66 12.80
N GLN A 205 -19.18 3.46 13.86
CA GLN A 205 -20.33 3.84 14.70
C GLN A 205 -21.09 5.01 14.09
#